data_AF-A0A0B7N246-F1
#
_entry.id   AF-A0A0B7N246-F1
#
_cell.length_a   1.000
_cell.length_b   1.000
_cell.length_c   1.000
_cell.angle_alpha   90.00
_cell.angle_beta   90.00
_cell.angle_gamma   90.00
#
_symmetry.space_group_name_H-M   'P 1'
#
loop_
_entity.id
_entity.type
_entity.pdbx_description
1 polymer ?
#
loop_
_entity_poly.entity_id
_entity_poly.type
_entity_poly.pdbx_seq_one_letter_code
_entity_poly.pdbx_strand_id
1 'polypeptide(L)'
;MGLLGDDNEWSATMTEASLHMHPRNLRELFCILLVFSDVSDPYQLWLDHKSQLAEDYLYQKQQEATAINQPAPAEVTDEMFGHCLLDMNDFLSNHRFDLKDMESFKDEFPTADTRQHQASTAEPRSSIEQMHTDLYTQALEANNPDLLPFNESQRIVYETIRNCALNENTTPGTQSNAFFIDGPGGTGKTFCINALLNAVRRNNAIAIAVASSGTAALLLNGGRTAHSTFKIPLDISSSTMCDITPRCDTAKLIQRAKLIIWDECSMVSKDLILAVDRTFQDIMKNTLLLVDAYLFLPAIFGSYFLLYQVPVDLPLLRNA
;
A
#
# COMPACT_ATOMS: atom_id res chain seq x y z
N MET A 1 -32.98 -4.69 9.31
CA MET A 1 -33.13 -6.10 9.76
C MET A 1 -31.72 -6.67 9.71
N GLY A 2 -30.97 -6.82 10.80
CA GLY A 2 -31.38 -7.42 12.08
C GLY A 2 -31.18 -8.93 12.03
N LEU A 3 -30.01 -9.41 11.60
CA LEU A 3 -29.59 -10.80 11.74
C LEU A 3 -28.43 -10.78 12.73
N LEU A 4 -28.70 -11.26 13.94
CA LEU A 4 -27.69 -11.56 14.96
C LEU A 4 -26.82 -12.70 14.42
N GLY A 5 -25.75 -12.38 13.70
CA GLY A 5 -24.62 -13.28 13.57
C GLY A 5 -23.94 -13.31 14.95
N ASP A 6 -23.75 -14.51 15.51
CA ASP A 6 -22.87 -14.60 16.66
C ASP A 6 -21.41 -14.37 16.22
N ASP A 7 -20.55 -13.88 17.10
CA ASP A 7 -19.13 -13.71 16.79
C ASP A 7 -18.38 -15.06 16.78
N ASN A 8 -19.08 -16.21 16.85
CA ASN A 8 -18.42 -17.53 16.87
C ASN A 8 -17.73 -17.82 15.54
N GLU A 9 -18.24 -17.30 14.42
CA GLU A 9 -17.60 -17.44 13.12
C GLU A 9 -16.21 -16.77 13.10
N TRP A 10 -16.08 -15.60 13.73
CA TRP A 10 -14.80 -14.87 13.83
C TRP A 10 -13.84 -15.57 14.78
N SER A 11 -14.35 -16.06 15.92
CA SER A 11 -13.53 -16.81 16.87
C SER A 11 -13.04 -18.13 16.26
N ALA A 12 -13.91 -18.87 15.55
CA ALA A 12 -13.54 -20.08 14.83
C ALA A 12 -12.50 -19.81 13.73
N THR A 13 -12.67 -18.71 12.98
CA THR A 13 -11.70 -18.28 11.95
C THR A 13 -10.33 -18.02 12.57
N MET A 14 -10.27 -17.31 13.70
CA MET A 14 -9.02 -17.03 14.41
C MET A 14 -8.39 -18.30 14.99
N THR A 15 -9.19 -19.20 15.57
CA THR A 15 -8.71 -20.50 16.05
C THR A 15 -8.10 -21.32 14.90
N GLU A 16 -8.78 -21.43 13.76
CA GLU A 16 -8.26 -22.17 12.60
C GLU A 16 -6.96 -21.54 12.07
N ALA A 17 -6.96 -20.22 11.89
CA ALA A 17 -5.78 -19.51 11.39
C ALA A 17 -4.57 -19.67 12.32
N SER A 18 -4.79 -19.71 13.64
CA SER A 18 -3.71 -19.88 14.62
C SER A 18 -2.93 -21.19 14.48
N LEU A 19 -3.51 -22.21 13.84
CA LEU A 19 -2.85 -23.51 13.60
C LEU A 19 -1.80 -23.45 12.48
N HIS A 20 -1.90 -22.46 11.59
CA HIS A 20 -1.14 -22.42 10.34
C HIS A 20 -0.47 -21.07 10.05
N MET A 21 -0.85 -20.00 10.73
CA MET A 21 -0.29 -18.65 10.54
C MET A 21 0.72 -18.30 11.64
N HIS A 22 1.73 -17.52 11.26
CA HIS A 22 2.60 -16.87 12.25
C HIS A 22 1.84 -15.75 12.98
N PRO A 23 2.19 -15.44 14.25
CA PRO A 23 1.51 -14.43 15.07
C PRO A 23 1.34 -13.08 14.38
N ARG A 24 2.34 -12.61 13.62
CA ARG A 24 2.24 -11.39 12.82
C ARG A 24 1.11 -11.44 11.79
N ASN A 25 1.01 -12.51 11.02
CA ASN A 25 -0.06 -12.68 10.03
C ASN A 25 -1.42 -12.87 10.71
N LEU A 26 -1.44 -13.47 11.90
CA LEU A 26 -2.64 -13.61 12.72
C LEU A 26 -3.14 -12.24 13.24
N ARG A 27 -2.23 -11.32 13.60
CA ARG A 27 -2.54 -9.91 13.93
C ARG A 27 -3.14 -9.16 12.73
N GLU A 28 -2.60 -9.37 11.53
CA GLU A 28 -3.15 -8.77 10.31
C GLU A 28 -4.57 -9.30 10.01
N LEU A 29 -4.79 -10.61 10.14
CA LEU A 29 -6.12 -11.22 9.99
C LEU A 29 -7.12 -10.66 11.01
N PHE A 30 -6.71 -10.55 12.28
CA PHE A 30 -7.52 -9.94 13.33
C PHE A 30 -7.95 -8.52 12.94
N CYS A 31 -7.01 -7.69 12.48
CA CYS A 31 -7.31 -6.33 12.04
C CYS A 31 -8.24 -6.29 10.81
N ILE A 32 -8.08 -7.22 9.86
CA ILE A 32 -8.96 -7.34 8.70
C ILE A 32 -10.39 -7.68 9.14
N LEU A 33 -10.56 -8.60 10.09
CA LEU A 33 -11.88 -8.92 10.64
C LEU A 33 -12.52 -7.69 11.29
N LEU A 34 -11.75 -6.89 12.04
CA LEU A 34 -12.28 -5.65 12.64
C LEU A 34 -12.70 -4.59 11.61
N VAL A 35 -12.02 -4.52 10.46
CA VAL A 35 -12.29 -3.49 9.44
C VAL A 35 -13.42 -3.91 8.48
N PHE A 36 -13.49 -5.19 8.14
CA PHE A 36 -14.34 -5.67 7.04
C PHE A 36 -15.48 -6.61 7.48
N SER A 37 -15.50 -7.04 8.74
CA SER A 37 -16.57 -7.87 9.30
C SER A 37 -17.36 -7.10 10.35
N ASP A 38 -18.63 -7.46 10.53
CA ASP A 38 -19.49 -6.93 11.60
C ASP A 38 -19.17 -7.65 12.93
N VAL A 39 -17.94 -7.49 13.44
CA VAL A 39 -17.54 -8.04 14.75
C VAL A 39 -18.27 -7.26 15.85
N SER A 40 -19.14 -7.94 16.59
CA SER A 40 -20.00 -7.29 17.59
C SER A 40 -19.23 -6.91 18.86
N ASP A 41 -18.30 -7.77 19.29
CA ASP A 41 -17.41 -7.53 20.43
C ASP A 41 -15.92 -7.76 20.08
N PRO A 42 -15.25 -6.74 19.49
CA PRO A 42 -13.82 -6.78 19.19
C PRO A 42 -12.94 -7.07 20.41
N TYR A 43 -13.38 -6.67 21.60
CA TYR A 43 -12.61 -6.82 22.83
C TYR A 43 -12.65 -8.27 23.32
N GLN A 44 -13.82 -8.91 23.29
CA GLN A 44 -13.91 -10.33 23.60
C GLN A 44 -13.10 -11.17 22.61
N LEU A 45 -13.15 -10.85 21.31
CA LEU A 45 -12.32 -11.52 20.31
C LEU A 45 -10.82 -11.33 20.57
N TRP A 46 -10.40 -10.15 21.04
CA TRP A 46 -9.02 -9.92 21.50
C TRP A 46 -8.68 -10.82 22.69
N LEU A 47 -9.52 -10.85 23.74
CA LEU A 47 -9.26 -11.64 24.94
C LEU A 47 -9.11 -13.14 24.65
N ASP A 48 -9.91 -13.66 23.72
CA ASP A 48 -9.90 -15.08 23.34
C ASP A 48 -8.60 -15.49 22.61
N HIS A 49 -7.96 -14.55 21.89
CA HIS A 49 -6.85 -14.85 20.97
C HIS A 49 -5.54 -14.11 21.28
N LYS A 50 -5.49 -13.24 22.29
CA LYS A 50 -4.33 -12.39 22.59
C LYS A 50 -3.04 -13.17 22.81
N SER A 51 -3.12 -14.35 23.42
CA SER A 51 -1.94 -15.20 23.68
C SER A 51 -1.27 -15.68 22.40
N GLN A 52 -2.07 -16.11 21.41
CA GLN A 52 -1.61 -16.54 20.10
C GLN A 52 -1.11 -15.35 19.28
N LEU A 53 -1.76 -14.19 19.42
CA LEU A 53 -1.37 -12.95 18.76
C LEU A 53 -0.03 -12.40 19.25
N ALA A 54 0.39 -12.72 20.48
CA ALA A 54 1.61 -12.19 21.11
C ALA A 54 2.72 -13.24 21.32
N GLU A 55 2.56 -14.46 20.79
CA GLU A 55 3.50 -15.57 20.99
C GLU A 55 4.91 -15.26 20.48
N ASP A 56 5.04 -14.50 19.39
CA ASP A 56 6.33 -14.10 18.82
C ASP A 56 7.13 -13.18 19.76
N TYR A 57 6.47 -12.31 20.52
CA TYR A 57 7.14 -11.49 21.53
C TYR A 57 7.67 -12.32 22.70
N LEU A 58 6.90 -13.33 23.15
CA LEU A 58 7.36 -14.27 24.17
C LEU A 58 8.60 -15.02 23.67
N TYR A 59 8.54 -15.55 22.46
CA TYR A 59 9.67 -16.24 21.84
C TYR A 59 10.92 -15.34 21.74
N GLN A 60 10.77 -14.10 21.31
CA GLN A 60 11.87 -13.14 21.24
C GLN A 60 12.49 -12.88 22.63
N LYS A 61 11.67 -12.63 23.65
CA LYS A 61 12.18 -12.38 25.01
C LYS A 61 12.84 -13.61 25.64
N GLN A 62 12.37 -14.81 25.32
CA GLN A 62 13.03 -16.05 25.74
C GLN A 62 14.42 -16.20 25.10
N GLN A 63 14.57 -15.85 23.82
CA GLN A 63 15.88 -15.84 23.15
C GLN A 63 16.83 -14.79 23.75
N GLU A 64 16.34 -13.56 23.97
CA GLU A 64 17.12 -12.47 24.57
C GLU A 64 17.62 -12.85 25.97
N ALA A 65 16.73 -13.37 26.83
CA ALA A 65 17.06 -13.82 28.17
C ALA A 65 18.10 -14.95 28.17
N THR A 66 17.98 -15.89 27.22
CA THR A 66 18.97 -16.96 27.03
C THR A 66 20.34 -16.40 26.63
N ALA A 67 20.37 -15.41 25.74
CA ALA A 67 21.62 -14.79 25.28
C ALA A 67 22.37 -14.03 26.39
N ILE A 68 21.65 -13.47 27.36
CA ILE A 68 22.22 -12.70 28.48
C ILE A 68 22.26 -13.46 29.81
N ASN A 69 21.98 -14.77 29.80
CA ASN A 69 21.91 -15.64 31.00
C ASN A 69 20.96 -15.13 32.10
N GLN A 70 19.79 -14.63 31.71
CA GLN A 70 18.73 -14.21 32.62
C GLN A 70 17.54 -15.17 32.60
N PRO A 71 16.71 -15.18 33.66
CA PRO A 71 15.49 -15.98 33.67
C PRO A 71 14.55 -15.51 32.55
N ALA A 72 14.17 -16.43 31.67
CA ALA A 72 13.24 -16.19 30.58
C ALA A 72 11.79 -16.18 31.09
N PRO A 73 10.92 -15.33 30.54
CA PRO A 73 9.49 -15.36 30.85
C PRO A 73 8.85 -16.67 30.38
N ALA A 74 8.01 -17.27 31.22
CA ALA A 74 7.31 -18.52 30.94
C ALA A 74 6.03 -18.30 30.12
N GLU A 75 5.40 -17.13 30.25
CA GLU A 75 4.15 -16.76 29.61
C GLU A 75 4.25 -15.33 29.05
N VAL A 76 3.32 -14.98 28.17
CA VAL A 76 3.22 -13.62 27.61
C VAL A 76 2.92 -12.62 28.72
N THR A 77 3.66 -11.52 28.77
CA THR A 77 3.49 -10.47 29.78
C THR A 77 2.57 -9.35 29.29
N ASP A 78 2.04 -8.54 30.21
CA ASP A 78 1.21 -7.36 29.88
C ASP A 78 1.95 -6.38 28.94
N GLU A 79 3.27 -6.26 29.09
CA GLU A 79 4.09 -5.45 28.17
C GLU A 79 4.02 -5.99 26.73
N MET A 80 4.10 -7.31 26.54
CA MET A 80 4.03 -7.94 25.22
C MET A 80 2.62 -7.80 24.62
N PHE A 81 1.57 -7.91 25.43
CA PHE A 81 0.21 -7.61 25.00
C PHE A 81 0.08 -6.15 24.57
N GLY A 82 0.70 -5.22 25.30
CA GLY A 82 0.79 -3.82 24.92
C GLY A 82 1.49 -3.61 23.56
N HIS A 83 2.62 -4.30 23.31
CA HIS A 83 3.31 -4.24 22.01
C HIS A 83 2.44 -4.77 20.87
N CYS A 84 1.72 -5.85 21.11
CA CYS A 84 0.76 -6.42 20.16
C CYS A 84 -0.37 -5.44 19.82
N LEU A 85 -0.95 -4.75 20.81
CA LEU A 85 -1.97 -3.73 20.60
C LEU A 85 -1.45 -2.54 19.80
N LEU A 86 -0.21 -2.10 20.06
CA LEU A 86 0.43 -1.02 19.31
C LEU A 86 0.66 -1.40 17.84
N ASP A 87 1.18 -2.61 17.56
CA ASP A 87 1.37 -3.11 16.20
C ASP A 87 0.05 -3.20 15.41
N MET A 88 -1.01 -3.71 16.04
CA MET A 88 -2.34 -3.77 15.43
C MET A 88 -2.91 -2.37 15.20
N ASN A 89 -2.70 -1.44 16.12
CA ASN A 89 -3.17 -0.07 15.94
C ASN A 89 -2.45 0.65 14.80
N ASP A 90 -1.15 0.41 14.63
CA ASP A 90 -0.39 0.93 13.48
C ASP A 90 -0.96 0.39 12.16
N PHE A 91 -1.36 -0.88 12.10
CA PHE A 91 -2.02 -1.46 10.94
C PHE A 91 -3.40 -0.82 10.67
N LEU A 92 -4.24 -0.72 11.71
CA LEU A 92 -5.61 -0.21 11.64
C LEU A 92 -5.68 1.29 11.31
N SER A 93 -4.66 2.06 11.70
CA SER A 93 -4.57 3.49 11.39
C SER A 93 -4.65 3.78 9.87
N ASN A 94 -4.17 2.85 9.03
CA ASN A 94 -4.27 2.93 7.57
C ASN A 94 -5.71 2.82 7.04
N HIS A 95 -6.64 2.35 7.87
CA HIS A 95 -8.04 2.13 7.57
C HIS A 95 -8.97 3.11 8.32
N ARG A 96 -8.42 4.18 8.92
CA ARG A 96 -9.15 5.12 9.81
C ARG A 96 -9.85 4.44 10.99
N PHE A 97 -9.29 3.34 11.43
CA PHE A 97 -9.76 2.60 12.58
C PHE A 97 -8.71 2.74 13.69
N ASP A 98 -9.14 2.97 14.92
CA ASP A 98 -8.21 3.19 16.03
C ASP A 98 -8.72 2.44 17.26
N LEU A 99 -7.96 1.44 17.70
CA LEU A 99 -8.29 0.66 18.89
C LEU A 99 -8.31 1.55 20.12
N LYS A 100 -7.52 2.63 20.16
CA LYS A 100 -7.48 3.55 21.31
C LYS A 100 -8.79 4.32 21.51
N ASP A 101 -9.56 4.48 20.43
CA ASP A 101 -10.82 5.21 20.45
C ASP A 101 -11.98 4.32 20.92
N MET A 102 -11.78 2.99 20.94
CA MET A 102 -12.74 2.03 21.48
C MET A 102 -12.71 2.04 23.00
N GLU A 103 -13.88 2.26 23.62
CA GLU A 103 -14.00 2.35 25.08
C GLU A 103 -13.49 1.09 25.78
N SER A 104 -13.73 -0.09 25.20
CA SER A 104 -13.30 -1.39 25.75
C SER A 104 -11.77 -1.58 25.79
N PHE A 105 -11.00 -0.89 24.95
CA PHE A 105 -9.55 -1.04 24.87
C PHE A 105 -8.77 0.03 25.66
N LYS A 106 -9.44 1.08 26.17
CA LYS A 106 -8.76 2.22 26.81
C LYS A 106 -7.88 1.84 28.00
N ASP A 107 -8.30 0.85 28.78
CA ASP A 107 -7.58 0.42 29.98
C ASP A 107 -6.44 -0.56 29.68
N GLU A 108 -6.49 -1.24 28.53
CA GLU A 108 -5.50 -2.22 28.08
C GLU A 108 -4.46 -1.60 27.14
N PHE A 109 -4.79 -0.47 26.50
CA PHE A 109 -3.87 0.20 25.58
C PHE A 109 -2.70 0.84 26.35
N PRO A 110 -1.44 0.57 25.96
CA PRO A 110 -0.29 1.03 26.72
C PRO A 110 -0.17 2.56 26.71
N THR A 111 0.15 3.13 27.86
CA THR A 111 0.31 4.59 28.04
C THR A 111 1.59 5.14 27.41
N ALA A 112 2.57 4.27 27.16
CA ALA A 112 3.83 4.59 26.50
C ALA A 112 4.24 3.44 25.56
N ASP A 113 4.80 3.79 24.41
CA ASP A 113 5.36 2.82 23.48
C ASP A 113 6.76 2.39 23.97
N THR A 114 6.85 1.18 24.54
CA THR A 114 8.11 0.59 24.99
C THR A 114 8.68 -0.43 24.00
N ARG A 115 8.12 -0.53 22.78
CA ARG A 115 8.65 -1.41 21.75
C ARG A 115 10.09 -1.03 21.50
N GLN A 116 11.01 -1.96 21.75
CA GLN A 116 12.38 -1.82 21.30
C GLN A 116 12.34 -1.97 19.78
N HIS A 117 12.10 -0.87 19.06
CA HIS A 117 12.55 -0.79 17.69
C HIS A 117 14.01 -1.18 17.74
N GLN A 118 14.37 -2.36 17.21
CA GLN A 118 15.76 -2.71 17.05
C GLN A 118 16.42 -1.48 16.45
N ALA A 119 17.39 -0.93 17.16
CA ALA A 119 18.24 0.14 16.67
C ALA A 119 19.09 -0.42 15.53
N SER A 120 18.44 -0.77 14.42
CA SER A 120 18.97 -0.42 13.13
C SER A 120 19.06 1.10 13.14
N THR A 121 20.21 1.64 12.78
CA THR A 121 20.49 3.07 12.64
C THR A 121 19.68 3.74 11.53
N ALA A 122 18.50 3.21 11.22
CA ALA A 122 17.54 3.75 10.27
C ALA A 122 16.36 4.28 11.07
N GLU A 123 15.99 5.53 10.81
CA GLU A 123 14.75 6.13 11.30
C GLU A 123 13.55 5.17 11.12
N PRO A 124 12.51 5.25 11.98
CA PRO A 124 11.31 4.44 11.82
C PRO A 124 10.79 4.58 10.39
N ARG A 125 10.96 3.52 9.58
CA ARG A 125 10.55 3.51 8.19
C ARG A 125 9.05 3.71 8.17
N SER A 126 8.59 4.77 7.50
CA SER A 126 7.16 4.97 7.25
C SER A 126 6.55 3.70 6.65
N SER A 127 5.26 3.42 6.88
CA SER A 127 4.59 2.22 6.31
C SER A 127 4.77 2.12 4.79
N ILE A 128 5.00 3.25 4.13
CA ILE A 128 5.31 3.36 2.71
C ILE A 128 6.72 2.87 2.37
N GLU A 129 7.72 3.19 3.17
CA GLU A 129 9.09 2.71 2.98
C GLU A 129 9.19 1.21 3.23
N GLN A 130 8.39 0.68 4.17
CA GLN A 130 8.23 -0.75 4.38
C GLN A 130 7.61 -1.41 3.14
N MET A 131 6.44 -0.92 2.68
CA MET A 131 5.79 -1.42 1.47
C MET A 131 6.69 -1.35 0.23
N HIS A 132 7.44 -0.27 0.06
CA HIS A 132 8.41 -0.14 -1.02
C HIS A 132 9.52 -1.19 -0.90
N THR A 133 10.05 -1.42 0.31
CA THR A 133 11.10 -2.43 0.57
C THR A 133 10.60 -3.84 0.25
N ASP A 134 9.36 -4.17 0.63
CA ASP A 134 8.77 -5.48 0.39
C ASP A 134 8.56 -5.70 -1.12
N LEU A 135 7.98 -4.71 -1.81
CA LEU A 135 7.75 -4.78 -3.25
C LEU A 135 9.06 -4.78 -4.05
N TYR A 136 10.10 -4.10 -3.56
CA TYR A 136 11.46 -4.17 -4.11
C TYR A 136 12.02 -5.59 -4.01
N THR A 137 11.94 -6.19 -2.82
CA THR A 137 12.45 -7.55 -2.55
C THR A 137 11.72 -8.59 -3.41
N GLN A 138 10.38 -8.56 -3.43
CA GLN A 138 9.58 -9.42 -4.30
C GLN A 138 9.94 -9.24 -5.78
N ALA A 139 10.17 -8.00 -6.20
CA ALA A 139 10.58 -7.72 -7.56
C ALA A 139 11.97 -8.31 -7.86
N LEU A 140 12.93 -8.31 -6.92
CA LEU A 140 14.24 -8.96 -7.07
C LEU A 140 14.19 -10.49 -7.13
N GLU A 141 13.23 -11.12 -6.45
CA GLU A 141 13.05 -12.57 -6.43
C GLU A 141 12.33 -13.11 -7.67
N ALA A 142 11.46 -12.30 -8.30
CA ALA A 142 10.74 -12.68 -9.50
C ALA A 142 11.67 -12.93 -10.71
N ASN A 143 11.18 -13.49 -11.82
CA ASN A 143 11.96 -13.54 -13.07
C ASN A 143 12.31 -12.14 -13.59
N ASN A 144 13.51 -11.96 -14.15
CA ASN A 144 13.92 -10.68 -14.71
C ASN A 144 12.93 -10.25 -15.83
N PRO A 145 12.23 -9.11 -15.70
CA PRO A 145 11.23 -8.68 -16.66
C PRO A 145 11.79 -8.41 -18.06
N ASP A 146 13.09 -8.10 -18.18
CA ASP A 146 13.76 -7.92 -19.48
C ASP A 146 13.93 -9.22 -20.28
N LEU A 147 13.84 -10.37 -19.60
CA LEU A 147 13.98 -11.70 -20.21
C LEU A 147 12.64 -12.39 -20.46
N LEU A 148 11.52 -11.70 -20.21
CA LEU A 148 10.20 -12.27 -20.38
C LEU A 148 9.87 -12.48 -21.87
N PRO A 149 9.09 -13.54 -22.20
CA PRO A 149 8.76 -13.90 -23.57
C PRO A 149 7.65 -12.99 -24.16
N PHE A 150 7.93 -11.70 -24.33
CA PHE A 150 7.02 -10.76 -24.96
C PHE A 150 6.84 -11.06 -26.46
N ASN A 151 5.60 -10.89 -26.95
CA ASN A 151 5.39 -10.68 -28.38
C ASN A 151 5.90 -9.28 -28.80
N GLU A 152 5.94 -9.02 -30.10
CA GLU A 152 6.48 -7.78 -30.67
C GLU A 152 5.80 -6.52 -30.09
N SER A 153 4.47 -6.48 -30.07
CA SER A 153 3.71 -5.34 -29.54
C SER A 153 3.94 -5.13 -28.04
N GLN A 154 3.93 -6.21 -27.26
CA GLN A 154 4.20 -6.15 -25.82
C GLN A 154 5.62 -5.68 -25.52
N ARG A 155 6.60 -6.11 -26.34
CA ARG A 155 8.00 -5.68 -26.19
C ARG A 155 8.13 -4.18 -26.44
N ILE A 156 7.49 -3.66 -27.49
CA ILE A 156 7.49 -2.23 -27.80
C ILE A 156 6.89 -1.43 -26.63
N VAL A 157 5.74 -1.85 -26.11
CA VAL A 157 5.09 -1.20 -24.95
C VAL A 157 5.98 -1.23 -23.72
N TYR A 158 6.51 -2.42 -23.38
CA TYR A 158 7.36 -2.63 -22.22
C TYR A 158 8.63 -1.77 -22.28
N GLU A 159 9.38 -1.82 -23.38
CA GLU A 159 10.63 -1.08 -23.53
C GLU A 159 10.39 0.43 -23.54
N THR A 160 9.35 0.90 -24.23
CA THR A 160 9.03 2.33 -24.31
C THR A 160 8.74 2.89 -22.92
N ILE A 161 7.84 2.26 -22.17
CA ILE A 161 7.41 2.77 -20.85
C ILE A 161 8.51 2.56 -19.81
N ARG A 162 9.20 1.41 -19.81
CA ARG A 162 10.32 1.14 -18.90
C ARG A 162 11.42 2.17 -19.07
N ASN A 163 11.87 2.41 -20.30
CA ASN A 163 12.93 3.37 -20.57
C ASN A 163 12.47 4.78 -20.19
N CYS A 164 11.21 5.13 -20.46
CA CYS A 164 10.64 6.40 -20.01
C CYS A 164 10.70 6.55 -18.49
N ALA A 165 10.25 5.55 -17.74
CA ALA A 165 10.19 5.59 -16.27
C ALA A 165 11.58 5.61 -15.60
N LEU A 166 12.58 4.94 -16.20
CA LEU A 166 13.91 4.76 -15.62
C LEU A 166 14.96 5.75 -16.11
N ASN A 167 14.76 6.41 -17.25
CA ASN A 167 15.72 7.37 -17.76
C ASN A 167 15.57 8.73 -17.05
N GLU A 168 16.68 9.26 -16.55
CA GLU A 168 16.73 10.57 -15.88
C GLU A 168 16.93 11.74 -16.87
N ASN A 169 17.27 11.45 -18.13
CA ASN A 169 17.61 12.46 -19.14
C ASN A 169 16.40 13.06 -19.88
N THR A 170 15.18 12.95 -19.34
CA THR A 170 14.03 13.65 -19.92
C THR A 170 14.15 15.13 -19.56
N THR A 171 14.57 15.96 -20.52
CA THR A 171 14.67 17.40 -20.36
C THR A 171 13.36 17.96 -19.76
N PRO A 172 13.42 18.72 -18.65
CA PRO A 172 12.24 19.32 -18.05
C PRO A 172 11.52 20.21 -19.08
N GLY A 173 10.25 19.93 -19.35
CA GLY A 173 9.38 20.79 -20.16
C GLY A 173 9.15 20.38 -21.63
N THR A 174 9.70 19.26 -22.11
CA THR A 174 9.50 18.88 -23.54
C THR A 174 8.46 17.81 -23.84
N GLN A 175 8.02 16.96 -22.89
CA GLN A 175 6.99 15.95 -23.14
C GLN A 175 6.21 15.54 -21.87
N SER A 176 4.88 15.59 -21.94
CA SER A 176 3.99 14.91 -21.00
C SER A 176 3.98 13.41 -21.33
N ASN A 177 4.59 12.59 -20.48
CA ASN A 177 4.73 11.15 -20.73
C ASN A 177 3.54 10.36 -20.17
N ALA A 178 2.37 10.54 -20.78
CA ALA A 178 1.19 9.71 -20.54
C ALA A 178 1.00 8.72 -21.68
N PHE A 179 0.87 7.43 -21.35
CA PHE A 179 0.62 6.37 -22.33
C PHE A 179 -0.71 5.69 -22.07
N PHE A 180 -1.31 5.24 -23.15
CA PHE A 180 -2.51 4.44 -23.16
C PHE A 180 -2.20 3.10 -23.83
N ILE A 181 -2.45 1.99 -23.12
CA ILE A 181 -2.21 0.65 -23.62
C ILE A 181 -3.56 0.01 -23.91
N ASP A 182 -3.87 -0.16 -25.20
CA ASP A 182 -5.07 -0.88 -25.63
C ASP A 182 -4.74 -2.33 -26.02
N GLY A 183 -5.72 -3.19 -25.82
CA GLY A 183 -5.68 -4.55 -26.32
C GLY A 183 -6.96 -5.30 -25.97
N PRO A 184 -7.47 -6.18 -26.83
CA PRO A 184 -8.58 -7.08 -26.51
C PRO A 184 -8.37 -7.90 -25.22
N GLY A 185 -9.44 -8.50 -24.71
CA GLY A 185 -9.33 -9.49 -23.65
C GLY A 185 -8.38 -10.63 -24.05
N GLY A 186 -7.55 -11.10 -23.12
CA GLY A 186 -6.63 -12.22 -23.38
C GLY A 186 -5.31 -11.88 -24.08
N THR A 187 -5.02 -10.61 -24.39
CA THR A 187 -3.75 -10.21 -25.03
C THR A 187 -2.55 -10.06 -24.07
N GLY A 188 -2.70 -10.44 -22.80
CA GLY A 188 -1.62 -10.37 -21.82
C GLY A 188 -1.29 -8.96 -21.33
N LYS A 189 -2.27 -8.03 -21.28
CA LYS A 189 -2.08 -6.68 -20.72
C LYS A 189 -1.53 -6.71 -19.29
N THR A 190 -2.19 -7.44 -18.41
CA THR A 190 -1.78 -7.64 -17.00
C THR A 190 -0.37 -8.20 -16.90
N PHE A 191 0.01 -9.11 -17.80
CA PHE A 191 1.37 -9.65 -17.86
C PHE A 191 2.40 -8.56 -18.19
N CYS A 192 2.13 -7.73 -19.20
CA CYS A 192 2.99 -6.59 -19.56
C CYS A 192 3.06 -5.54 -18.41
N ILE A 193 1.94 -5.27 -17.76
CA ILE A 193 1.85 -4.35 -16.61
C ILE A 193 2.69 -4.85 -15.43
N ASN A 194 2.56 -6.11 -15.04
CA ASN A 194 3.35 -6.68 -13.95
C ASN A 194 4.84 -6.69 -14.28
N ALA A 195 5.20 -6.89 -15.55
CA ALA A 195 6.58 -6.75 -15.98
C ALA A 195 7.11 -5.32 -15.82
N LEU A 196 6.32 -4.30 -16.19
CA LEU A 196 6.67 -2.89 -15.99
C LEU A 196 6.83 -2.54 -14.50
N LEU A 197 5.88 -2.96 -13.66
CA LEU A 197 5.94 -2.76 -12.22
C LEU A 197 7.22 -3.38 -11.64
N ASN A 198 7.52 -4.63 -12.01
CA ASN A 198 8.72 -5.32 -11.55
C ASN A 198 10.00 -4.66 -12.09
N ALA A 199 10.01 -4.19 -13.33
CA ALA A 199 11.19 -3.54 -13.92
C ALA A 199 11.55 -2.25 -13.19
N VAL A 200 10.55 -1.41 -12.90
CA VAL A 200 10.77 -0.18 -12.14
C VAL A 200 11.17 -0.48 -10.70
N ARG A 201 10.46 -1.38 -10.03
CA ARG A 201 10.75 -1.74 -8.63
C ARG A 201 12.14 -2.34 -8.48
N ARG A 202 12.57 -3.26 -9.35
CA ARG A 202 13.93 -3.83 -9.32
C ARG A 202 15.05 -2.80 -9.41
N ASN A 203 14.78 -1.63 -10.01
CA ASN A 203 15.71 -0.50 -10.03
C ASN A 203 15.61 0.38 -8.76
N ASN A 204 15.05 -0.17 -7.68
CA ASN A 204 14.82 0.51 -6.40
C ASN A 204 13.99 1.80 -6.53
N ALA A 205 13.13 1.85 -7.55
CA ALA A 205 12.25 2.97 -7.83
C ALA A 205 10.79 2.65 -7.50
N ILE A 206 10.04 3.68 -7.14
CA ILE A 206 8.64 3.52 -6.74
C ILE A 206 7.75 3.36 -7.97
N ALA A 207 7.03 2.23 -8.03
CA ALA A 207 5.93 1.98 -8.96
C ALA A 207 4.62 1.74 -8.20
N ILE A 208 3.65 2.61 -8.40
CA ILE A 208 2.30 2.52 -7.81
C ILE A 208 1.40 1.75 -8.77
N ALA A 209 0.79 0.68 -8.27
CA ALA A 209 -0.18 -0.12 -9.01
C ALA A 209 -1.58 0.09 -8.41
N VAL A 210 -2.49 0.65 -9.21
CA VAL A 210 -3.90 0.78 -8.82
C VAL A 210 -4.80 0.14 -9.85
N ALA A 211 -6.00 -0.27 -9.41
CA ALA A 211 -7.07 -0.67 -10.30
C ALA A 211 -8.41 -0.09 -9.85
N SER A 212 -9.39 -0.04 -10.74
CA SER A 212 -10.74 0.46 -10.41
C SER A 212 -11.53 -0.47 -9.49
N SER A 213 -11.28 -1.78 -9.54
CA SER A 213 -11.92 -2.79 -8.70
C SER A 213 -10.89 -3.58 -7.87
N GLY A 214 -11.35 -4.18 -6.75
CA GLY A 214 -10.49 -5.03 -5.92
C GLY A 214 -10.00 -6.28 -6.65
N THR A 215 -10.85 -6.90 -7.47
CA THR A 215 -10.50 -8.10 -8.22
C THR A 215 -9.42 -7.83 -9.28
N ALA A 216 -9.47 -6.69 -9.95
CA ALA A 216 -8.41 -6.28 -10.88
C ALA A 216 -7.12 -5.92 -10.13
N ALA A 217 -7.22 -5.28 -8.97
CA ALA A 217 -6.05 -4.93 -8.15
C ALA A 217 -5.26 -6.18 -7.71
N LEU A 218 -5.94 -7.29 -7.37
CA LEU A 218 -5.29 -8.55 -6.99
C LEU A 218 -4.41 -9.16 -8.10
N LEU A 219 -4.67 -8.81 -9.36
CA LEU A 219 -3.88 -9.29 -10.50
C LEU A 219 -2.59 -8.48 -10.70
N LEU A 220 -2.46 -7.34 -10.03
CA LEU A 220 -1.28 -6.48 -10.09
C LEU A 220 -0.36 -6.75 -8.90
N ASN A 221 0.94 -6.87 -9.13
CA ASN A 221 1.91 -7.00 -8.05
C ASN A 221 1.84 -5.75 -7.15
N GLY A 222 1.53 -5.93 -5.87
CA GLY A 222 1.31 -4.82 -4.94
C GLY A 222 0.13 -3.92 -5.31
N GLY A 223 -0.85 -4.44 -6.04
CA GLY A 223 -2.02 -3.70 -6.48
C GLY A 223 -2.98 -3.37 -5.35
N ARG A 224 -3.57 -2.18 -5.42
CA ARG A 224 -4.66 -1.72 -4.54
C ARG A 224 -5.74 -1.03 -5.35
N THR A 225 -6.93 -0.82 -4.78
CA THR A 225 -7.96 -0.05 -5.47
C THR A 225 -7.57 1.42 -5.54
N ALA A 226 -7.85 2.10 -6.66
CA ALA A 226 -7.58 3.53 -6.80
C ALA A 226 -8.30 4.36 -5.71
N HIS A 227 -9.51 3.96 -5.33
CA HIS A 227 -10.26 4.57 -4.24
C HIS A 227 -9.49 4.57 -2.91
N SER A 228 -8.92 3.42 -2.52
CA SER A 228 -8.17 3.33 -1.26
C SER A 228 -6.80 4.00 -1.35
N THR A 229 -6.07 3.81 -2.46
CA THR A 229 -4.73 4.37 -2.65
C THR A 229 -4.76 5.88 -2.73
N PHE A 230 -5.71 6.44 -3.49
CA PHE A 230 -5.80 7.87 -3.70
C PHE A 230 -6.82 8.55 -2.80
N LYS A 231 -7.43 7.86 -1.83
CA LYS A 231 -8.42 8.45 -0.89
C LYS A 231 -9.52 9.23 -1.61
N ILE A 232 -10.08 8.62 -2.66
CA ILE A 232 -11.09 9.24 -3.52
C ILE A 232 -12.43 9.30 -2.76
N PRO A 233 -13.06 10.48 -2.61
CA PRO A 233 -14.39 10.61 -2.01
C PRO A 233 -15.46 9.87 -2.80
N LEU A 234 -16.46 9.33 -2.11
CA LEU A 234 -17.62 8.67 -2.74
C LEU A 234 -18.49 9.69 -3.49
N ASP A 235 -18.66 10.89 -2.93
CA ASP A 235 -19.44 11.96 -3.52
C ASP A 235 -18.54 12.87 -4.37
N ILE A 236 -18.67 12.73 -5.69
CA ILE A 236 -17.81 13.43 -6.65
C ILE A 236 -18.61 14.55 -7.33
N SER A 237 -18.02 15.73 -7.34
CA SER A 237 -18.50 16.94 -8.02
C SER A 237 -17.39 17.51 -8.90
N SER A 238 -17.73 18.49 -9.72
CA SER A 238 -16.79 19.15 -10.64
C SER A 238 -15.58 19.81 -9.95
N SER A 239 -15.64 20.09 -8.64
CA SER A 239 -14.56 20.67 -7.84
C SER A 239 -13.99 19.73 -6.78
N THR A 240 -14.41 18.45 -6.76
CA THR A 240 -13.93 17.49 -5.76
C THR A 240 -12.43 17.21 -5.92
N MET A 241 -11.76 17.10 -4.79
CA MET A 241 -10.36 16.70 -4.63
C MET A 241 -10.32 15.41 -3.81
N CYS A 242 -9.26 14.63 -3.95
CA CYS A 242 -9.02 13.50 -3.08
C CYS A 242 -8.63 13.95 -1.67
N ASP A 243 -8.91 13.12 -0.66
CA ASP A 243 -8.54 13.41 0.73
C ASP A 243 -7.06 13.09 0.99
N ILE A 244 -6.17 13.74 0.24
CA ILE A 244 -4.72 13.64 0.34
C ILE A 244 -4.17 15.04 0.62
N THR A 245 -3.60 15.24 1.81
CA THR A 245 -2.92 16.49 2.13
C THR A 245 -1.48 16.46 1.60
N PRO A 246 -0.88 17.58 1.17
CA PRO A 246 0.49 17.59 0.61
C PRO A 246 1.60 17.06 1.53
N ARG A 247 1.33 16.96 2.84
CA ARG A 247 2.30 16.52 3.86
C ARG A 247 2.13 15.07 4.28
N CYS A 248 1.04 14.41 3.89
CA CYS A 248 0.83 13.00 4.26
C CYS A 248 1.72 12.08 3.42
N ASP A 249 1.96 10.88 3.93
CA ASP A 249 2.90 9.96 3.28
C ASP A 249 2.43 9.53 1.88
N THR A 250 1.12 9.41 1.65
CA THR A 250 0.56 9.17 0.30
C THR A 250 0.99 10.24 -0.71
N ALA A 251 1.02 11.51 -0.31
CA ALA A 251 1.48 12.59 -1.17
C ALA A 251 2.99 12.44 -1.49
N LYS A 252 3.81 12.12 -0.49
CA LYS A 252 5.25 11.87 -0.68
C LYS A 252 5.49 10.66 -1.59
N LEU A 253 4.68 9.61 -1.46
CA LEU A 253 4.73 8.43 -2.32
C LEU A 253 4.44 8.79 -3.77
N ILE A 254 3.36 9.55 -3.99
CA ILE A 254 2.97 10.03 -5.32
C ILE A 254 4.10 10.89 -5.93
N GLN A 255 4.69 11.80 -5.16
CA GLN A 255 5.81 12.66 -5.61
C GLN A 255 7.07 11.87 -5.97
N ARG A 256 7.36 10.78 -5.25
CA ARG A 256 8.56 9.95 -5.50
C ARG A 256 8.34 8.86 -6.54
N ALA A 257 7.10 8.65 -7.00
CA ALA A 257 6.78 7.61 -7.97
C ALA A 257 7.39 7.91 -9.34
N LYS A 258 8.10 6.92 -9.89
CA LYS A 258 8.58 6.95 -11.28
C LYS A 258 7.53 6.38 -12.25
N LEU A 259 6.60 5.60 -11.73
CA LEU A 259 5.55 4.94 -12.49
C LEU A 259 4.27 4.84 -11.66
N ILE A 260 3.15 5.24 -12.24
CA ILE A 260 1.80 5.00 -11.70
C ILE A 260 1.00 4.29 -12.78
N ILE A 261 0.49 3.09 -12.49
CA ILE A 261 -0.36 2.32 -13.40
C ILE A 261 -1.76 2.24 -12.82
N TRP A 262 -2.78 2.55 -13.63
CA TRP A 262 -4.19 2.39 -13.28
C TRP A 262 -4.90 1.41 -14.19
N ASP A 263 -5.14 0.18 -13.72
CA ASP A 263 -5.89 -0.87 -14.43
C ASP A 263 -7.41 -0.69 -14.37
N GLU A 264 -8.07 -0.99 -15.47
CA GLU A 264 -9.50 -0.80 -15.67
C GLU A 264 -9.97 0.65 -15.39
N CYS A 265 -9.16 1.65 -15.72
CA CYS A 265 -9.52 3.08 -15.55
C CYS A 265 -10.77 3.48 -16.40
N SER A 266 -11.20 2.63 -17.33
CA SER A 266 -12.46 2.77 -18.07
C SER A 266 -13.71 2.61 -17.26
N MET A 267 -13.60 1.95 -16.12
CA MET A 267 -14.75 1.69 -15.27
C MET A 267 -15.11 2.89 -14.38
N VAL A 268 -14.26 3.92 -14.32
CA VAL A 268 -14.47 5.09 -13.47
C VAL A 268 -14.99 6.29 -14.25
N SER A 269 -15.74 7.16 -13.57
CA SER A 269 -16.30 8.37 -14.18
C SER A 269 -15.18 9.37 -14.53
N LYS A 270 -15.45 10.20 -15.54
CA LYS A 270 -14.55 11.32 -15.89
C LYS A 270 -14.29 12.24 -14.70
N ASP A 271 -15.31 12.51 -13.89
CA ASP A 271 -15.20 13.42 -12.74
C ASP A 271 -14.26 12.86 -11.67
N LEU A 272 -14.20 11.54 -11.51
CA LEU A 272 -13.26 10.86 -10.61
C LEU A 272 -11.82 11.01 -11.09
N ILE A 273 -11.57 10.76 -12.38
CA ILE A 273 -10.24 10.94 -12.98
C ILE A 273 -9.79 12.40 -12.80
N LEU A 274 -10.70 13.36 -13.03
CA LEU A 274 -10.42 14.79 -12.83
C LEU A 274 -10.12 15.14 -11.37
N ALA A 275 -10.79 14.50 -10.40
CA ALA A 275 -10.51 14.73 -8.98
C ALA A 275 -9.10 14.25 -8.60
N VAL A 276 -8.67 13.09 -9.11
CA VAL A 276 -7.31 12.59 -8.92
C VAL A 276 -6.29 13.50 -9.59
N ASP A 277 -6.52 13.89 -10.85
CA ASP A 277 -5.62 14.80 -11.58
C ASP A 277 -5.45 16.13 -10.85
N ARG A 278 -6.54 16.79 -10.42
CA ARG A 278 -6.45 18.02 -9.64
C ARG A 278 -5.65 17.84 -8.34
N THR A 279 -5.83 16.71 -7.67
CA THR A 279 -5.10 16.40 -6.42
C THR A 279 -3.62 16.18 -6.67
N PHE A 280 -3.29 15.45 -7.74
CA PHE A 280 -1.90 15.25 -8.13
C PHE A 280 -1.27 16.58 -8.50
N GLN A 281 -1.95 17.42 -9.28
CA GLN A 281 -1.48 18.77 -9.57
C GLN A 281 -1.23 19.57 -8.29
N ASP A 282 -2.13 19.52 -7.29
CA ASP A 282 -1.93 20.23 -6.02
C ASP A 282 -0.71 19.73 -5.24
N ILE A 283 -0.53 18.42 -5.15
CA ILE A 283 0.61 17.79 -4.48
C ILE A 283 1.92 18.05 -5.22
N MET A 284 1.88 18.08 -6.56
CA MET A 284 3.05 18.31 -7.41
C MET A 284 3.41 19.80 -7.57
N LYS A 285 2.51 20.74 -7.25
CA LYS A 285 2.70 22.20 -7.39
C LYS A 285 3.83 22.79 -6.54
N ASN A 286 4.49 22.02 -5.66
CA ASN A 286 5.78 22.40 -5.05
C ASN A 286 7.01 22.12 -5.94
N THR A 287 6.80 21.57 -7.14
CA THR A 287 7.82 21.32 -8.17
C THR A 287 7.24 21.65 -9.55
N LEU A 288 7.05 22.95 -9.82
CA LEU A 288 6.75 23.62 -11.11
C LEU A 288 5.69 23.00 -12.07
N LEU A 289 4.56 23.72 -12.18
CA LEU A 289 3.68 23.95 -13.33
C LEU A 289 3.51 22.83 -14.39
N LEU A 290 2.42 22.06 -14.26
CA LEU A 290 1.75 21.40 -15.39
C LEU A 290 0.66 22.34 -15.94
N VAL A 291 1.08 23.28 -16.78
CA VAL A 291 0.18 23.98 -17.71
C VAL A 291 0.62 23.55 -19.10
N ASP A 292 -0.34 23.05 -19.88
CA ASP A 292 -0.25 22.67 -21.29
C ASP A 292 0.33 21.29 -21.62
N ALA A 293 -0.52 20.24 -21.55
CA ALA A 293 -0.73 19.27 -22.64
C ALA A 293 -1.68 18.12 -22.24
N TYR A 294 -2.94 18.26 -22.69
CA TYR A 294 -3.89 17.21 -23.09
C TYR A 294 -4.34 16.13 -22.09
N LEU A 295 -5.42 16.49 -21.40
CA LEU A 295 -6.51 15.60 -21.03
C LEU A 295 -7.52 15.53 -22.21
N PHE A 296 -7.73 14.37 -22.84
CA PHE A 296 -8.89 14.14 -23.72
C PHE A 296 -9.45 12.72 -23.57
N LEU A 297 -10.68 12.65 -23.07
CA LEU A 297 -11.70 11.65 -23.43
C LEU A 297 -12.42 12.18 -24.68
N PRO A 298 -12.84 11.35 -25.67
CA PRO A 298 -14.06 10.55 -25.46
C PRO A 298 -14.19 9.20 -26.22
N ALA A 299 -15.11 8.39 -25.67
CA ALA A 299 -16.04 7.48 -26.36
C ALA A 299 -15.60 6.05 -26.75
N ILE A 300 -16.25 5.10 -26.06
CA ILE A 300 -16.83 3.83 -26.57
C ILE A 300 -15.84 2.65 -26.76
N PHE A 301 -15.99 1.67 -25.85
CA PHE A 301 -15.40 0.32 -25.78
C PHE A 301 -13.88 0.20 -25.63
N GLY A 302 -13.44 -0.43 -24.54
CA GLY A 302 -12.06 -0.90 -24.33
C GLY A 302 -11.43 -0.35 -23.04
N SER A 303 -10.75 -1.19 -22.27
CA SER A 303 -10.23 -0.87 -20.92
C SER A 303 -9.10 0.18 -20.93
N TYR A 304 -9.14 1.16 -20.01
CA TYR A 304 -8.25 2.35 -20.02
C TYR A 304 -7.11 2.31 -18.98
N PHE A 305 -6.00 3.04 -19.25
CA PHE A 305 -4.88 3.29 -18.32
C PHE A 305 -4.43 4.76 -18.36
N LEU A 306 -3.87 5.24 -17.24
CA LEU A 306 -3.22 6.55 -17.08
C LEU A 306 -1.81 6.32 -16.50
N LEU A 307 -0.77 6.89 -17.11
CA LEU A 307 0.63 6.81 -16.68
C LEU A 307 1.16 8.22 -16.37
N TYR A 308 1.73 8.43 -15.18
CA TYR A 308 2.43 9.66 -14.80
C TYR A 308 3.90 9.35 -14.51
N GLN A 309 4.80 10.21 -15.01
CA GLN A 309 6.20 10.29 -14.60
C GLN A 309 6.44 11.64 -13.90
N VAL A 310 7.05 11.62 -12.71
CA VAL A 310 7.44 12.84 -11.99
C VAL A 310 8.89 13.21 -12.33
N PRO A 311 9.18 14.46 -12.73
CA PRO A 311 10.56 14.93 -12.83
C PRO A 311 11.16 15.06 -11.42
N VAL A 312 12.32 14.44 -11.21
CA VAL A 312 13.09 14.58 -9.96
C VAL A 312 14.13 15.65 -10.23
N ASP A 313 14.04 16.79 -9.52
CA ASP A 313 15.21 17.58 -9.13
C ASP A 313 14.86 18.59 -8.04
N LEU A 314 15.62 18.54 -6.94
CA LEU A 314 15.69 19.58 -5.93
C LEU A 314 17.16 19.73 -5.51
N PRO A 315 17.88 20.77 -5.97
CA PRO A 315 19.23 21.05 -5.52
C PRO A 315 19.18 22.05 -4.36
N LEU A 316 19.45 21.60 -3.14
CA LEU A 316 19.81 22.51 -2.05
C LEU A 316 20.86 21.89 -1.12
N LEU A 317 22.13 22.03 -1.51
CA LEU A 317 23.19 22.41 -0.57
C LEU A 317 23.98 23.57 -1.18
N ARG A 318 23.86 24.74 -0.54
CA ARG A 318 24.64 25.96 -0.79
C ARG A 318 25.96 25.92 0.00
N ASN A 319 26.95 26.65 -0.55
CA ASN A 319 28.14 27.23 0.10
C ASN A 319 29.41 26.36 0.24
N ALA A 320 30.27 26.40 -0.78
CA ALA A 320 31.65 26.93 -0.76
C ALA A 320 32.29 26.71 -2.14
#